data_AF-A0A9P8C2W8-F1
#
_entry.id   AF-A0A9P8C2W8-F1
#
_cell.length_a   1.000
_cell.length_b   1.000
_cell.length_c   1.000
_cell.angle_alpha   90.00
_cell.angle_beta   90.00
_cell.angle_gamma   90.00
#
_symmetry.space_group_name_H-M   'P 1'
#
loop_
_entity.id
_entity.type
_entity.pdbx_description
1 polymer ?
#
loop_
_entity_poly.entity_id
_entity_poly.type
_entity_poly.pdbx_seq_one_letter_code
_entity_poly.pdbx_strand_id
1 'polypeptide(L)'
;MQPCPREFARSLILSKWSDALRCRYFTHMYEKALQECGYTGSMMYWDWTLSSADPFNAPIFSDKVGIGGDGVQSQSCTYLSGQPQQCVATGPFAMLRPAYFGSRFEPHSLVRCFTCGVSATMYNDTWTAEVVNNVQKATGYAKYGQELYMGPHLNIHEAIGGDFPQTTSPNEPLFFLHHTQVDRLWWKWQQADLEYRLHQYEGTNVDNSVNTLAKVSDTMHVLGLAMDVPVAEVMNTEGGMLCYRYAN
;
A
#
# COMPACT_ATOMS: atom_id res chain seq x y z
N MET A 1 20.29 17.16 -12.82
CA MET A 1 19.45 16.14 -12.16
C MET A 1 18.77 15.34 -13.25
N GLN A 2 19.24 14.12 -13.51
CA GLN A 2 18.57 13.22 -14.46
C GLN A 2 17.23 12.79 -13.86
N PRO A 3 16.13 12.75 -14.64
CA PRO A 3 14.88 12.20 -14.17
C PRO A 3 15.03 10.69 -13.90
N CYS A 4 14.50 10.23 -12.77
CA CYS A 4 14.35 8.82 -12.44
C CYS A 4 13.64 8.07 -13.60
N PRO A 5 14.08 6.85 -13.98
CA PRO A 5 13.49 6.11 -15.09
C PRO A 5 11.97 5.93 -14.90
N ARG A 6 11.18 6.40 -15.88
CA ARG A 6 9.71 6.45 -15.85
C ARG A 6 9.01 5.09 -16.00
N GLU A 7 9.69 3.97 -15.77
CA GLU A 7 9.19 2.64 -16.12
C GLU A 7 8.56 1.84 -14.97
N PHE A 8 8.39 2.43 -13.78
CA PHE A 8 7.75 1.75 -12.63
C PHE A 8 6.28 1.33 -12.85
N ALA A 9 5.58 1.88 -13.86
CA ALA A 9 4.13 1.75 -13.98
C ALA A 9 3.63 0.65 -14.93
N ARG A 10 4.50 -0.13 -15.59
CA ARG A 10 4.09 -0.97 -16.73
C ARG A 10 3.56 -2.38 -16.41
N SER A 11 3.58 -2.85 -15.16
CA SER A 11 3.25 -4.26 -14.89
C SER A 11 2.28 -4.54 -13.72
N LEU A 12 1.65 -3.52 -13.14
CA LEU A 12 0.84 -3.69 -11.92
C LEU A 12 -0.65 -3.75 -12.24
N ILE A 13 -1.03 -4.71 -13.07
CA ILE A 13 -2.40 -5.18 -13.18
C ILE A 13 -2.35 -6.63 -12.74
N LEU A 14 -2.87 -6.94 -11.55
CA LEU A 14 -3.56 -8.19 -11.21
C LEU A 14 -3.93 -8.16 -9.72
N SER A 15 -5.06 -8.81 -9.42
CA SER A 15 -5.70 -9.08 -8.13
C SER A 15 -4.85 -9.86 -7.11
N LYS A 16 -3.53 -9.71 -7.14
CA LYS A 16 -2.55 -10.56 -6.46
C LYS A 16 -1.83 -9.87 -5.29
N TRP A 17 -2.16 -8.60 -4.96
CA TRP A 17 -1.47 -7.81 -3.92
C TRP A 17 -2.20 -7.76 -2.56
N SER A 18 -3.09 -8.71 -2.29
CA SER A 18 -3.86 -8.77 -1.04
C SER A 18 -3.08 -9.30 0.17
N ASP A 19 -1.89 -9.87 -0.05
CA ASP A 19 -1.09 -10.48 1.01
C ASP A 19 0.00 -9.52 1.51
N ALA A 20 0.05 -9.29 2.82
CA ALA A 20 1.03 -8.42 3.49
C ALA A 20 2.50 -8.73 3.10
N LEU A 21 2.77 -9.99 2.75
CA LEU A 21 4.05 -10.47 2.25
C LEU A 21 4.50 -9.79 0.94
N ARG A 22 3.59 -9.64 -0.03
CA ARG A 22 3.91 -8.97 -1.31
C ARG A 22 4.08 -7.47 -1.10
N CYS A 23 3.31 -6.89 -0.18
CA CYS A 23 3.46 -5.50 0.24
C CYS A 23 4.86 -5.24 0.79
N ARG A 24 5.36 -6.13 1.66
CA ARG A 24 6.73 -6.08 2.21
C ARG A 24 7.81 -6.03 1.14
N TYR A 25 7.79 -6.96 0.19
CA TYR A 25 8.83 -6.96 -0.85
C TYR A 25 8.70 -5.73 -1.76
N PHE A 26 7.47 -5.28 -2.05
CA PHE A 26 7.25 -4.13 -2.90
C PHE A 26 7.68 -2.80 -2.27
N THR A 27 7.42 -2.59 -0.98
CA THR A 27 7.93 -1.41 -0.27
C THR A 27 9.45 -1.45 -0.16
N HIS A 28 10.05 -2.62 0.01
CA HIS A 28 11.51 -2.78 -0.02
C HIS A 28 12.10 -2.41 -1.39
N MET A 29 11.51 -2.91 -2.49
CA MET A 29 11.91 -2.53 -3.85
C MET A 29 11.81 -1.02 -4.08
N TYR A 30 10.73 -0.40 -3.60
CA TYR A 30 10.54 1.04 -3.70
C TYR A 30 11.57 1.83 -2.89
N GLU A 31 11.88 1.40 -1.66
CA GLU A 31 12.96 2.01 -0.86
C GLU A 31 14.30 1.94 -1.59
N LYS A 32 14.64 0.80 -2.22
CA LYS A 32 15.86 0.68 -3.02
C LYS A 32 15.88 1.63 -4.20
N ALA A 33 14.78 1.77 -4.94
CA ALA A 33 14.67 2.73 -6.02
C ALA A 33 14.80 4.19 -5.55
N LEU A 34 14.27 4.52 -4.37
CA LEU A 34 14.48 5.82 -3.75
C LEU A 34 15.96 6.04 -3.40
N GLN A 35 16.63 5.03 -2.84
CA GLN A 35 18.06 5.08 -2.50
C GLN A 35 18.93 5.28 -3.75
N GLU A 36 18.60 4.64 -4.87
CA GLU A 36 19.24 4.87 -6.17
C GLU A 36 19.06 6.32 -6.67
N CYS A 37 17.98 6.98 -6.26
CA CYS A 37 17.73 8.41 -6.52
C CYS A 37 18.40 9.35 -5.50
N GLY A 38 19.19 8.82 -4.55
CA GLY A 38 19.89 9.60 -3.53
C GLY A 38 19.12 9.81 -2.23
N TYR A 39 18.00 9.12 -2.01
CA TYR A 39 17.31 9.12 -0.72
C TYR A 39 18.16 8.39 0.34
N THR A 40 18.51 9.08 1.42
CA THR A 40 19.32 8.53 2.53
C THR A 40 18.49 8.19 3.77
N GLY A 41 17.19 8.49 3.74
CA GLY A 41 16.28 8.18 4.84
C GLY A 41 15.85 6.71 4.82
N SER A 42 15.09 6.33 5.83
CA SER A 42 14.41 5.03 5.89
C SER A 42 13.04 5.12 5.23
N MET A 43 12.50 3.98 4.80
CA MET A 43 11.11 3.90 4.38
C MET A 43 10.16 4.37 5.50
N MET A 44 9.23 5.26 5.15
CA MET A 44 8.27 5.83 6.11
C MET A 44 6.94 5.08 6.04
N TYR A 45 6.25 4.97 7.17
CA TYR A 45 4.88 4.45 7.25
C TYR A 45 3.91 5.55 7.71
N TRP A 46 2.66 5.43 7.30
CA TRP A 46 1.57 6.27 7.83
C TRP A 46 0.78 5.46 8.86
N ASP A 47 0.91 5.81 10.14
CA ASP A 47 0.09 5.19 11.20
C ASP A 47 -1.31 5.82 11.23
N TRP A 48 -2.25 5.17 10.54
CA TRP A 48 -3.62 5.64 10.38
C TRP A 48 -4.33 5.82 11.72
N THR A 49 -3.97 5.02 12.71
CA THR A 49 -4.60 5.05 14.03
C THR A 49 -4.39 6.37 14.76
N LEU A 50 -3.30 7.09 14.43
CA LEU A 50 -3.02 8.43 14.96
C LEU A 50 -3.80 9.53 14.22
N SER A 51 -4.29 9.22 13.02
CA SER A 51 -5.05 10.14 12.17
C SER A 51 -6.57 9.92 12.30
N SER A 52 -7.02 8.79 12.84
CA SER A 52 -8.44 8.39 12.78
C SER A 52 -9.41 9.35 13.48
N ALA A 53 -8.94 10.16 14.44
CA ALA A 53 -9.76 11.14 15.15
C ALA A 53 -9.94 12.47 14.37
N ASP A 54 -8.94 12.84 13.56
CA ASP A 54 -8.98 14.03 12.71
C ASP A 54 -8.21 13.77 11.39
N PRO A 55 -8.79 12.96 10.49
CA PRO A 55 -8.07 12.43 9.34
C PRO A 55 -7.79 13.51 8.28
N PHE A 56 -8.62 14.56 8.21
CA PHE A 56 -8.44 15.64 7.23
C PHE A 56 -7.26 16.56 7.56
N ASN A 57 -6.96 16.75 8.86
CA ASN A 57 -5.84 17.58 9.29
C ASN A 57 -4.59 16.76 9.65
N ALA A 58 -4.57 15.46 9.33
CA ALA A 58 -3.42 14.62 9.59
C ALA A 58 -2.17 15.19 8.87
N PRO A 59 -1.00 15.25 9.53
CA PRO A 59 0.21 15.84 8.95
C PRO A 59 0.62 15.24 7.59
N ILE A 60 0.24 13.98 7.34
CA ILE A 60 0.49 13.30 6.08
C ILE A 60 -0.18 14.00 4.88
N PHE A 61 -1.30 14.70 5.10
CA PHE A 61 -2.05 15.42 4.06
C PHE A 61 -1.64 16.88 3.94
N SER A 62 -0.58 17.31 4.64
CA SER A 62 -0.02 18.65 4.50
C SER A 62 0.58 18.87 3.11
N ASP A 63 0.37 20.06 2.54
CA ASP A 63 1.01 20.49 1.29
C ASP A 63 2.52 20.73 1.41
N LYS A 64 3.05 20.88 2.63
CA LYS A 64 4.45 21.25 2.86
C LYS A 64 5.33 20.06 3.24
N VAL A 65 4.87 19.28 4.21
CA VAL A 65 5.63 18.17 4.79
C VAL A 65 5.04 16.80 4.48
N GLY A 66 3.84 16.79 3.90
CA GLY A 66 3.10 15.59 3.55
C GLY A 66 3.01 15.39 2.04
N ILE A 67 1.94 14.71 1.61
CA ILE A 67 1.68 14.28 0.24
C ILE A 67 0.54 15.07 -0.43
N GLY A 68 0.11 16.18 0.18
CA GLY A 68 -1.08 16.94 -0.21
C GLY A 68 -2.38 16.27 0.25
N GLY A 69 -3.45 17.05 0.31
CA GLY A 69 -4.74 16.62 0.88
C GLY A 69 -5.75 16.08 -0.14
N ASP A 70 -7.02 16.30 0.19
CA ASP A 70 -8.17 15.89 -0.61
C ASP A 70 -8.18 16.53 -2.00
N GLY A 71 -8.94 15.92 -2.91
CA GLY A 71 -9.15 16.50 -4.23
C GLY A 71 -10.17 17.64 -4.20
N VAL A 72 -10.05 18.55 -5.15
CA VAL A 72 -11.04 19.62 -5.38
C VAL A 72 -11.64 19.47 -6.77
N GLN A 73 -12.94 19.75 -6.88
CA GLN A 73 -13.60 19.77 -8.17
C GLN A 73 -13.07 20.97 -8.98
N SER A 74 -12.45 20.70 -10.13
CA SER A 74 -11.89 21.75 -11.00
C SER A 74 -12.14 21.43 -12.47
N GLN A 75 -12.43 22.46 -13.27
CA GLN A 75 -12.51 22.33 -14.74
C GLN A 75 -11.15 21.99 -15.37
N SER A 76 -10.04 22.28 -14.69
CA SER A 76 -8.69 21.90 -15.12
C SER A 76 -8.29 20.48 -14.73
N CYS A 77 -9.17 19.76 -14.04
CA CYS A 77 -8.97 18.37 -13.66
C CYS A 77 -9.15 17.50 -14.91
N THR A 78 -8.06 16.91 -15.42
CA THR A 78 -8.11 15.98 -16.55
C THR A 78 -8.97 14.77 -16.18
N TYR A 79 -9.98 14.54 -17.01
CA TYR A 79 -11.06 13.58 -16.81
C TYR A 79 -10.60 12.14 -16.57
N LEU A 80 -11.32 11.43 -15.70
CA LEU A 80 -11.41 9.97 -15.70
C LEU A 80 -12.72 9.56 -16.36
N SER A 81 -12.66 8.85 -17.48
CA SER A 81 -13.78 8.30 -18.24
C SER A 81 -14.90 9.32 -18.53
N GLY A 82 -14.53 10.59 -18.72
CA GLY A 82 -15.46 11.68 -19.04
C GLY A 82 -16.28 12.23 -17.87
N GLN A 83 -15.99 11.84 -16.61
CA GLN A 83 -16.69 12.35 -15.43
C GLN A 83 -15.86 13.45 -14.72
N PRO A 84 -16.49 14.48 -14.14
CA PRO A 84 -15.81 15.44 -13.27
C PRO A 84 -15.21 14.72 -12.06
N GLN A 85 -13.93 14.96 -11.77
CA GLN A 85 -13.24 14.36 -10.64
C GLN A 85 -12.73 15.41 -9.66
N GLN A 86 -12.40 14.95 -8.46
CA GLN A 86 -11.74 15.74 -7.41
C GLN A 86 -10.22 15.56 -7.55
N CYS A 87 -9.56 16.52 -8.18
CA CYS A 87 -8.13 16.46 -8.41
C CYS A 87 -7.35 17.05 -7.24
N VAL A 88 -6.22 16.43 -6.89
CA VAL A 88 -5.25 17.03 -5.96
C VAL A 88 -4.69 18.31 -6.59
N ALA A 89 -5.05 19.47 -6.04
CA ALA A 89 -4.71 20.78 -6.61
C ALA A 89 -3.48 21.42 -5.98
N THR A 90 -3.06 20.97 -4.80
CA THR A 90 -1.96 21.56 -4.03
C THR A 90 -1.00 20.48 -3.49
N GLY A 91 0.12 20.93 -2.93
CA GLY A 91 1.15 20.05 -2.40
C GLY A 91 2.09 19.45 -3.46
N PRO A 92 3.02 18.57 -3.04
CA PRO A 92 4.11 18.11 -3.88
C PRO A 92 3.69 17.27 -5.09
N PHE A 93 2.48 16.71 -5.06
CA PHE A 93 1.97 15.82 -6.09
C PHE A 93 0.83 16.39 -6.94
N ALA A 94 0.51 17.68 -6.83
CA ALA A 94 -0.53 18.34 -7.66
C ALA A 94 -0.26 18.22 -9.18
N MET A 95 1.02 18.14 -9.57
CA MET A 95 1.45 17.98 -10.95
C MET A 95 1.70 16.53 -11.37
N LEU A 96 1.48 15.57 -10.47
CA LEU A 96 1.61 14.15 -10.80
C LEU A 96 0.56 13.77 -11.85
N ARG A 97 0.99 13.03 -12.87
CA ARG A 97 0.13 12.52 -13.93
C ARG A 97 0.23 11.00 -14.04
N PRO A 98 -0.59 10.24 -13.27
CA PRO A 98 -0.70 8.80 -13.45
C PRO A 98 -1.01 8.46 -14.91
N ALA A 99 -0.34 7.44 -15.45
CA ALA A 99 -0.53 7.03 -16.84
C ALA A 99 -1.69 6.05 -17.05
N TYR A 100 -2.11 5.37 -15.98
CA TYR A 100 -3.12 4.33 -16.02
C TYR A 100 -4.16 4.52 -14.93
N PHE A 101 -5.41 4.19 -15.24
CA PHE A 101 -6.51 4.12 -14.29
C PHE A 101 -7.19 2.76 -14.43
N GLY A 102 -7.23 1.97 -13.35
CA GLY A 102 -7.61 0.56 -13.40
C GLY A 102 -6.75 -0.21 -14.43
N SER A 103 -7.39 -0.79 -15.45
CA SER A 103 -6.72 -1.51 -16.54
C SER A 103 -6.51 -0.68 -17.82
N ARG A 104 -6.85 0.62 -17.81
CA ARG A 104 -6.84 1.48 -18.99
C ARG A 104 -5.64 2.42 -18.99
N PHE A 105 -5.01 2.58 -20.16
CA PHE A 105 -4.07 3.68 -20.37
C PHE A 105 -4.88 4.97 -20.51
N GLU A 106 -4.81 5.79 -19.49
CA GLU A 106 -5.62 7.00 -19.36
C GLU A 106 -4.81 8.01 -18.54
N PRO A 107 -3.93 8.81 -19.18
CA PRO A 107 -3.17 9.82 -18.47
C PRO A 107 -4.09 10.91 -17.90
N HIS A 108 -4.01 11.15 -16.60
CA HIS A 108 -4.88 12.09 -15.89
C HIS A 108 -4.15 12.77 -14.73
N SER A 109 -4.83 13.68 -14.02
CA SER A 109 -4.29 14.31 -12.81
C SER A 109 -4.60 13.43 -11.61
N LEU A 110 -3.71 13.34 -10.63
CA LEU A 110 -3.95 12.56 -9.41
C LEU A 110 -5.32 12.91 -8.78
N VAL A 111 -6.17 11.90 -8.58
CA VAL A 111 -7.52 12.04 -8.02
C VAL A 111 -7.56 11.46 -6.62
N ARG A 112 -8.12 12.24 -5.68
CA ARG A 112 -8.50 11.80 -4.33
C ARG A 112 -9.91 12.28 -4.06
N CYS A 113 -10.69 11.52 -3.31
CA CYS A 113 -11.95 12.00 -2.78
C CYS A 113 -12.24 11.33 -1.44
N PHE A 114 -11.96 12.07 -0.37
CA PHE A 114 -12.06 11.60 1.00
C PHE A 114 -13.48 11.25 1.44
N THR A 115 -14.49 11.66 0.66
CA THR A 115 -15.91 11.48 0.95
C THR A 115 -16.66 10.68 -0.12
N CYS A 116 -15.98 10.14 -1.13
CA CYS A 116 -16.64 9.44 -2.26
C CYS A 116 -16.58 7.93 -2.17
N GLY A 117 -15.83 7.36 -1.24
CA GLY A 117 -15.66 5.90 -1.14
C GLY A 117 -17.00 5.20 -0.88
N VAL A 118 -17.15 4.01 -1.48
CA VAL A 118 -18.43 3.27 -1.45
C VAL A 118 -18.56 2.48 -0.15
N SER A 119 -17.47 1.83 0.27
CA SER A 119 -17.45 1.00 1.47
C SER A 119 -16.87 1.72 2.70
N ALA A 120 -16.01 2.71 2.51
CA ALA A 120 -15.45 3.54 3.56
C ALA A 120 -15.06 4.92 3.02
N THR A 121 -15.05 5.91 3.91
CA THR A 121 -14.67 7.31 3.72
C THR A 121 -13.72 7.69 4.86
N MET A 122 -13.07 8.84 4.77
CA MET A 122 -12.20 9.32 5.87
C MET A 122 -12.97 9.53 7.19
N TYR A 123 -14.30 9.64 7.16
CA TYR A 123 -15.12 9.78 8.39
C TYR A 123 -15.36 8.46 9.14
N ASN A 124 -15.04 7.31 8.53
CA ASN A 124 -15.31 6.02 9.14
C ASN A 124 -14.31 5.71 10.28
N ASP A 125 -14.77 4.98 11.29
CA ASP A 125 -14.01 4.53 12.47
C ASP A 125 -13.39 3.13 12.29
N THR A 126 -13.23 2.69 11.05
CA THR A 126 -12.87 1.30 10.67
C THR A 126 -11.36 1.02 10.66
N TRP A 127 -10.57 1.95 11.17
CA TRP A 127 -9.11 1.98 11.16
C TRP A 127 -8.52 2.63 12.43
N THR A 128 -9.31 2.68 13.50
CA THR A 128 -8.89 3.19 14.81
C THR A 128 -7.88 2.27 15.49
N ALA A 129 -7.22 2.76 16.53
CA ALA A 129 -6.33 1.94 17.37
C ALA A 129 -7.06 0.71 17.94
N GLU A 130 -8.34 0.84 18.31
CA GLU A 130 -9.14 -0.28 18.81
C GLU A 130 -9.33 -1.36 17.74
N VAL A 131 -9.71 -0.97 16.52
CA VAL A 131 -9.88 -1.91 15.40
C VAL A 131 -8.56 -2.63 15.11
N VAL A 132 -7.46 -1.89 14.99
CA VAL A 132 -6.13 -2.48 14.75
C VAL A 132 -5.72 -3.43 15.88
N ASN A 133 -5.95 -3.04 17.14
CA ASN A 133 -5.66 -3.89 18.30
C ASN A 133 -6.47 -5.19 18.30
N ASN A 134 -7.70 -5.17 17.78
CA ASN A 134 -8.51 -6.38 17.63
C ASN A 134 -7.98 -7.30 16.53
N VAL A 135 -7.57 -6.75 15.38
CA VAL A 135 -6.91 -7.52 14.31
C VAL A 135 -5.62 -8.17 14.80
N GLN A 136 -4.80 -7.45 15.59
CA GLN A 136 -3.54 -7.99 16.13
C GLN A 136 -3.72 -9.20 17.08
N LYS A 137 -4.93 -9.42 17.62
CA LYS A 137 -5.26 -10.58 18.47
C LYS A 137 -5.60 -11.83 17.66
N ALA A 138 -5.74 -11.73 16.34
CA ALA A 138 -6.06 -12.88 15.50
C ALA A 138 -5.02 -14.00 15.65
N THR A 139 -5.51 -15.22 15.85
CA THR A 139 -4.70 -16.43 15.96
C THR A 139 -4.62 -17.14 14.61
N GLY A 140 -3.40 -17.38 14.13
CA GLY A 140 -3.15 -17.98 12.81
C GLY A 140 -3.12 -16.95 11.68
N TYR A 141 -2.29 -17.20 10.67
CA TYR A 141 -2.04 -16.26 9.59
C TYR A 141 -3.28 -16.05 8.70
N ALA A 142 -4.03 -17.11 8.38
CA ALA A 142 -5.20 -16.99 7.51
C ALA A 142 -6.24 -16.00 8.07
N LYS A 143 -6.55 -16.10 9.37
CA LYS A 143 -7.48 -15.18 10.04
C LYS A 143 -6.90 -13.77 10.12
N TYR A 144 -5.64 -13.63 10.53
CA TYR A 144 -4.97 -12.34 10.65
C TYR A 144 -4.92 -11.60 9.31
N GLY A 145 -4.47 -12.27 8.24
CA GLY A 145 -4.38 -11.71 6.90
C GLY A 145 -5.74 -11.27 6.38
N GLN A 146 -6.77 -12.10 6.56
CA GLN A 146 -8.14 -11.76 6.16
C GLN A 146 -8.69 -10.55 6.91
N GLU A 147 -8.54 -10.49 8.24
CA GLU A 147 -9.04 -9.39 9.06
C GLU A 147 -8.31 -8.07 8.76
N LEU A 148 -6.99 -8.12 8.54
CA LEU A 148 -6.21 -6.95 8.15
C LEU A 148 -6.61 -6.45 6.76
N TYR A 149 -6.71 -7.37 5.79
CA TYR A 149 -7.02 -7.07 4.40
C TYR A 149 -8.43 -6.49 4.23
N MET A 150 -9.46 -7.20 4.73
CA MET A 150 -10.86 -6.79 4.62
C MET A 150 -11.23 -5.63 5.55
N GLY A 151 -10.46 -5.42 6.60
CA GLY A 151 -10.64 -4.34 7.56
C GLY A 151 -9.84 -3.10 7.18
N PRO A 152 -8.87 -2.66 7.99
CA PRO A 152 -8.19 -1.38 7.78
C PRO A 152 -7.56 -1.20 6.40
N HIS A 153 -6.97 -2.24 5.80
CA HIS A 153 -6.32 -2.13 4.49
C HIS A 153 -7.32 -1.67 3.40
N LEU A 154 -8.38 -2.45 3.16
CA LEU A 154 -9.39 -2.13 2.15
C LEU A 154 -10.09 -0.80 2.47
N ASN A 155 -10.37 -0.55 3.74
CA ASN A 155 -11.06 0.67 4.14
C ASN A 155 -10.22 1.93 3.89
N ILE A 156 -8.89 1.88 4.02
CA ILE A 156 -8.04 3.02 3.62
C ILE A 156 -8.08 3.22 2.11
N HIS A 157 -7.94 2.14 1.35
CA HIS A 157 -8.00 2.18 -0.11
C HIS A 157 -9.27 2.91 -0.59
N GLU A 158 -10.41 2.57 0.01
CA GLU A 158 -11.70 3.21 -0.26
C GLU A 158 -11.78 4.64 0.30
N ALA A 159 -11.29 4.89 1.51
CA ALA A 159 -11.41 6.17 2.19
C ALA A 159 -10.64 7.31 1.48
N ILE A 160 -9.50 7.01 0.86
CA ILE A 160 -8.76 8.00 0.04
C ILE A 160 -9.49 8.26 -1.29
N GLY A 161 -10.15 7.24 -1.85
CA GLY A 161 -10.89 7.32 -3.10
C GLY A 161 -10.02 7.62 -4.33
N GLY A 162 -10.67 7.90 -5.46
CA GLY A 162 -10.01 8.30 -6.70
C GLY A 162 -9.11 7.20 -7.28
N ASP A 163 -7.82 7.49 -7.39
CA ASP A 163 -6.78 6.55 -7.87
C ASP A 163 -6.48 5.42 -6.88
N PHE A 164 -6.72 5.67 -5.59
CA PHE A 164 -6.25 4.78 -4.53
C PHE A 164 -6.96 3.42 -4.42
N PRO A 165 -8.27 3.27 -4.67
CA PRO A 165 -8.93 1.95 -4.63
C PRO A 165 -8.66 1.10 -5.89
N GLN A 166 -8.00 1.65 -6.92
CA GLN A 166 -7.76 0.92 -8.16
C GLN A 166 -6.63 -0.12 -8.03
N THR A 167 -6.59 -1.10 -8.95
CA THR A 167 -5.43 -2.01 -9.05
C THR A 167 -4.13 -1.27 -9.36
N THR A 168 -4.24 -0.07 -9.90
CA THR A 168 -3.16 0.88 -10.20
C THR A 168 -2.88 1.85 -9.05
N SER A 169 -3.36 1.54 -7.84
CA SER A 169 -3.09 2.31 -6.61
C SER A 169 -1.62 2.66 -6.34
N PRO A 170 -0.60 1.87 -6.78
CA PRO A 170 0.80 2.29 -6.68
C PRO A 170 1.17 3.57 -7.45
N ASN A 171 0.30 4.04 -8.35
CA ASN A 171 0.44 5.36 -8.98
C ASN A 171 0.26 6.52 -7.99
N GLU A 172 -0.35 6.26 -6.83
CA GLU A 172 -0.47 7.18 -5.70
C GLU A 172 0.77 7.02 -4.79
N PRO A 173 1.64 8.05 -4.65
CA PRO A 173 2.65 8.13 -3.59
C PRO A 173 2.29 7.60 -2.19
N LEU A 174 1.04 7.81 -1.70
CA LEU A 174 0.55 7.32 -0.40
C LEU A 174 0.57 5.80 -0.29
N PHE A 175 0.51 5.09 -1.42
CA PHE A 175 0.48 3.63 -1.48
C PHE A 175 1.61 3.03 -0.65
N PHE A 176 2.83 3.52 -0.86
CA PHE A 176 3.99 2.92 -0.21
C PHE A 176 4.01 3.20 1.30
N LEU A 177 3.49 4.34 1.76
CA LEU A 177 3.39 4.65 3.19
C LEU A 177 2.28 3.85 3.86
N HIS A 178 1.15 3.67 3.17
CA HIS A 178 0.07 2.77 3.60
C HIS A 178 0.58 1.32 3.70
N HIS A 179 1.18 0.79 2.63
CA HIS A 179 1.67 -0.59 2.62
C HIS A 179 2.86 -0.83 3.55
N THR A 180 3.66 0.19 3.88
CA THR A 180 4.68 0.08 4.94
C THR A 180 4.02 0.00 6.33
N GLN A 181 2.86 0.63 6.56
CA GLN A 181 2.10 0.42 7.80
C GLN A 181 1.46 -0.98 7.84
N VAL A 182 0.94 -1.50 6.73
CA VAL A 182 0.46 -2.89 6.62
C VAL A 182 1.59 -3.85 7.01
N ASP A 183 2.78 -3.66 6.44
CA ASP A 183 3.96 -4.45 6.77
C ASP A 183 4.36 -4.32 8.25
N ARG A 184 4.36 -3.09 8.80
CA ARG A 184 4.63 -2.85 10.22
C ARG A 184 3.66 -3.59 11.13
N LEU A 185 2.37 -3.62 10.81
CA LEU A 185 1.38 -4.36 11.59
C LEU A 185 1.65 -5.86 11.53
N TRP A 186 1.95 -6.39 10.34
CA TRP A 186 2.32 -7.79 10.20
C TRP A 186 3.61 -8.14 10.94
N TRP A 187 4.65 -7.30 10.87
CA TRP A 187 5.86 -7.44 11.68
C TRP A 187 5.51 -7.46 13.17
N LYS A 188 4.70 -6.52 13.67
CA LYS A 188 4.26 -6.52 15.08
C LYS A 188 3.52 -7.80 15.46
N TRP A 189 2.68 -8.31 14.57
CA TRP A 189 1.96 -9.57 14.78
C TRP A 189 2.93 -10.75 14.85
N GLN A 190 3.95 -10.81 13.97
CA GLN A 190 5.02 -11.81 14.03
C GLN A 190 5.80 -11.71 15.36
N GLN A 191 6.18 -10.50 15.78
CA GLN A 191 6.95 -10.29 17.02
C GLN A 191 6.22 -10.75 18.30
N ALA A 192 4.89 -10.77 18.30
CA ALA A 192 4.13 -11.21 19.47
C ALA A 192 4.32 -12.71 19.80
N ASP A 193 4.73 -13.53 18.82
CA ASP A 193 5.10 -14.94 18.99
C ASP A 193 6.01 -15.34 17.83
N LEU A 194 7.26 -14.84 17.86
CA LEU A 194 8.17 -14.89 16.71
C LEU A 194 8.49 -16.32 16.28
N GLU A 195 8.72 -17.22 17.24
CA GLU A 195 9.04 -18.62 16.96
C GLU A 195 7.94 -19.30 16.13
N TYR A 196 6.68 -19.02 16.45
CA TYR A 196 5.56 -19.67 15.78
C TYR A 196 5.10 -18.90 14.54
N ARG A 197 4.97 -17.57 14.62
CA ARG A 197 4.34 -16.71 13.60
C ARG A 197 5.27 -16.34 12.46
N LEU A 198 6.59 -16.39 12.63
CA LEU A 198 7.55 -16.10 11.56
C LEU A 198 7.40 -17.06 10.38
N HIS A 199 6.96 -18.29 10.64
CA HIS A 199 6.85 -19.35 9.65
C HIS A 199 5.41 -19.58 9.18
N GLN A 200 4.44 -18.83 9.69
CA GLN A 200 3.05 -18.95 9.26
C GLN A 200 2.84 -18.22 7.94
N TYR A 201 2.52 -19.00 6.92
CA TYR A 201 2.11 -18.52 5.61
C TYR A 201 1.04 -19.48 5.08
N GLU A 202 -0.14 -18.94 4.83
CA GLU A 202 -1.32 -19.70 4.40
C GLU A 202 -2.05 -18.92 3.32
N GLY A 203 -2.75 -19.64 2.44
CA GLY A 203 -3.46 -19.07 1.30
C GLY A 203 -3.46 -20.02 0.13
N THR A 204 -3.90 -19.53 -1.02
CA THR A 204 -3.92 -20.30 -2.27
C THR A 204 -2.73 -19.90 -3.11
N ASN A 205 -1.93 -20.87 -3.54
CA ASN A 205 -0.91 -20.65 -4.55
C ASN A 205 -1.60 -20.38 -5.89
N VAL A 206 -1.33 -19.21 -6.46
CA VAL A 206 -1.98 -18.70 -7.68
C VAL A 206 -1.29 -19.13 -8.97
N ASP A 207 -0.12 -19.75 -8.88
CA ASP A 207 0.71 -20.14 -10.04
C ASP A 207 0.54 -21.64 -10.35
N ASN A 208 0.14 -22.44 -9.37
CA ASN A 208 -0.25 -23.83 -9.55
C ASN A 208 -1.78 -23.95 -9.66
N SER A 209 -2.25 -24.52 -10.77
CA SER A 209 -3.67 -24.74 -11.06
C SER A 209 -4.49 -25.19 -9.84
N VAL A 210 -5.53 -24.41 -9.52
CA VAL A 210 -6.68 -24.67 -8.62
C VAL A 210 -6.40 -25.57 -7.38
N ASN A 211 -6.47 -24.97 -6.18
CA ASN A 211 -6.46 -25.61 -4.85
C ASN A 211 -5.12 -26.09 -4.29
N THR A 212 -3.98 -25.54 -4.72
CA THR A 212 -2.72 -25.77 -4.01
C THR A 212 -2.56 -24.75 -2.88
N LEU A 213 -2.22 -25.24 -1.68
CA LEU A 213 -1.90 -24.38 -0.54
C LEU A 213 -0.56 -23.67 -0.77
N ALA A 214 -0.53 -22.38 -0.47
CA ALA A 214 0.68 -21.57 -0.55
C ALA A 214 1.73 -22.05 0.47
N LYS A 215 3.00 -22.01 0.07
CA LYS A 215 4.14 -22.44 0.88
C LYS A 215 5.23 -21.38 0.87
N VAL A 216 6.03 -21.34 1.94
CA VAL A 216 7.21 -20.46 2.01
C VAL A 216 8.28 -20.77 0.95
N SER A 217 8.24 -21.96 0.35
CA SER A 217 9.09 -22.33 -0.78
C SER A 217 8.59 -21.83 -2.14
N ASP A 218 7.35 -21.33 -2.21
CA ASP A 218 6.78 -20.86 -3.47
C ASP A 218 7.51 -19.60 -3.95
N THR A 219 7.62 -19.45 -5.27
CA THR A 219 8.28 -18.29 -5.88
C THR A 219 7.33 -17.10 -5.86
N MET A 220 7.78 -15.99 -5.29
CA MET A 220 7.11 -14.70 -5.41
C MET A 220 7.54 -14.03 -6.71
N HIS A 221 6.64 -14.06 -7.69
CA HIS A 221 6.83 -13.33 -8.95
C HIS A 221 6.58 -11.83 -8.77
N VAL A 222 7.52 -11.01 -9.23
CA VAL A 222 7.44 -9.53 -9.24
C VAL A 222 7.45 -8.95 -10.66
N LEU A 223 7.17 -9.78 -11.65
CA LEU A 223 6.90 -9.39 -13.04
C LEU A 223 7.99 -8.49 -13.66
N GLY A 224 9.24 -8.77 -13.32
CA GLY A 224 10.41 -8.05 -13.86
C GLY A 224 10.73 -6.72 -13.17
N LEU A 225 10.04 -6.36 -12.07
CA LEU A 225 10.40 -5.18 -11.27
C LEU A 225 11.68 -5.40 -10.45
N ALA A 226 11.94 -6.63 -10.02
CA ALA A 226 13.18 -7.06 -9.39
C ALA A 226 13.36 -8.57 -9.62
N MET A 227 14.30 -9.18 -8.89
CA MET A 227 14.46 -10.63 -8.91
C MET A 227 13.26 -11.31 -8.25
N ASP A 228 12.75 -12.36 -8.88
CA ASP A 228 11.80 -13.27 -8.24
C ASP A 228 12.51 -14.05 -7.13
N VAL A 229 11.89 -14.14 -5.95
CA VAL A 229 12.48 -14.75 -4.76
C VAL A 229 11.51 -15.73 -4.11
N PRO A 230 11.99 -16.79 -3.42
CA PRO A 230 11.12 -17.60 -2.57
C PRO A 230 10.45 -16.75 -1.49
N VAL A 231 9.21 -17.06 -1.13
CA VAL A 231 8.49 -16.41 -0.03
C VAL A 231 9.33 -16.38 1.26
N ALA A 232 10.09 -17.45 1.53
CA ALA A 232 10.96 -17.56 2.70
C ALA A 232 11.98 -16.42 2.84
N GLU A 233 12.46 -15.83 1.73
CA GLU A 233 13.45 -14.75 1.75
C GLU A 233 12.90 -13.44 2.32
N VAL A 234 11.57 -13.27 2.31
CA VAL A 234 10.90 -12.04 2.76
C VAL A 234 10.06 -12.23 4.03
N MET A 235 10.06 -13.43 4.62
CA MET A 235 9.32 -13.70 5.87
C MET A 235 9.89 -12.96 7.08
N ASN A 236 11.22 -12.77 7.12
CA ASN A 236 11.94 -12.14 8.23
C ASN A 236 12.49 -10.77 7.80
N THR A 237 12.05 -9.67 8.43
CA THR A 237 12.58 -8.33 8.10
C THR A 237 14.04 -8.15 8.52
N GLU A 238 14.51 -8.97 9.46
CA GLU A 238 15.87 -8.92 10.03
C GLU A 238 16.73 -10.12 9.58
N GLY A 239 16.35 -10.78 8.48
CA GLY A 239 17.10 -11.91 7.94
C GLY A 239 16.89 -12.12 6.44
N GLY A 240 17.66 -13.03 5.85
CA GLY A 240 17.63 -13.30 4.41
C GLY A 240 18.09 -12.08 3.62
N MET A 241 17.29 -11.66 2.64
CA MET A 241 17.56 -10.48 1.80
C MET A 241 17.18 -9.14 2.45
N LEU A 242 16.45 -9.17 3.57
CA LEU A 242 15.97 -7.97 4.27
C LEU A 242 16.86 -7.67 5.48
N CYS A 243 16.95 -6.39 5.84
CA CYS A 243 17.72 -5.95 7.01
C CYS A 243 17.14 -4.64 7.57
N TYR A 244 15.95 -4.73 8.15
CA TYR A 244 15.28 -3.61 8.80
C TYR A 244 14.36 -4.06 9.93
N ARG A 245 14.05 -3.10 10.80
CA ARG A 245 13.07 -3.24 11.89
C ARG A 245 12.26 -1.96 12.00
N TYR A 246 11.05 -2.09 12.53
CA TYR A 246 10.24 -0.92 12.87
C TYR A 246 10.62 -0.39 14.26
N ALA A 247 10.56 0.93 14.41
CA ALA A 247 10.64 1.55 15.73
C ALA A 247 9.34 1.27 16.50
N ASN A 248 9.49 0.97 17.79
CA ASN A 248 8.37 0.71 18.70
C ASN A 248 7.62 1.99 19.05
#